data_AF-A0A0F8VXL6-F1
#
_entry.id   AF-A0A0F8VXL6-F1
#
_cell.length_a   1.000
_cell.length_b   1.000
_cell.length_c   1.000
_cell.angle_alpha   90.00
_cell.angle_beta   90.00
_cell.angle_gamma   90.00
#
_symmetry.space_group_name_H-M   'P 1'
#
loop_
_entity.id
_entity.type
_entity.pdbx_description
1 polymer ?
#
loop_
_entity_poly.entity_id
_entity_poly.type
_entity_poly.pdbx_seq_one_letter_code
_entity_poly.pdbx_strand_id
1 'polypeptide(L)'
;MYRGFRVLVDSALGTLAGAFATNSNRDRAGLLYDKNIAQHNGGVETGSNAYKNWDVLRGRVSANDDQVAVIGEGIVYEYTLGSTTWADASATARANDCFHIYFSCTAAQGASEIAKGGGDYGDTSGVKYIYEYSPWTALAATADIIVPNYYSLGAWANFRVPFPHNTYNTVSTIGDKFGNSTSPFEPATLDSNNFHLDHTGGTGFNQDNAEDFAPFTALELQGLIDYIVVSSGDGVALQADFKMRCTCYDTSDNVVVVDFTIPHRNNYFHVSLPLTQFKNYRARASRRWGDVISNLEPAELEIQEQFEWKNLCMISIQTQDSYDDQGRYFPEDGLFLK
;
A
#
# COMPACT_ATOMS: atom_id res chain seq x y z
N MET A 1 15.07 5.61 11.82
CA MET A 1 15.73 5.67 10.52
C MET A 1 14.95 4.84 9.53
N TYR A 2 14.85 5.33 8.31
CA TYR A 2 14.01 4.78 7.24
C TYR A 2 14.59 3.50 6.58
N ARG A 3 15.00 2.47 7.34
CA ARG A 3 15.50 1.22 6.72
C ARG A 3 14.44 0.65 5.75
N GLY A 4 14.86 0.33 4.52
CA GLY A 4 13.96 -0.20 3.51
C GLY A 4 13.10 0.86 2.80
N PHE A 5 13.20 2.14 3.19
CA PHE A 5 12.54 3.21 2.46
C PHE A 5 13.19 3.43 1.11
N ARG A 6 12.35 3.49 0.08
CA ARG A 6 12.74 3.60 -1.31
C ARG A 6 12.29 4.95 -1.85
N VAL A 7 13.15 5.55 -2.65
CA VAL A 7 12.86 6.79 -3.38
C VAL A 7 13.21 6.61 -4.85
N LEU A 8 12.34 7.13 -5.70
CA LEU A 8 12.71 7.41 -7.09
C LEU A 8 13.59 8.66 -7.08
N VAL A 9 14.81 8.55 -7.61
CA VAL A 9 15.71 9.69 -7.73
C VAL A 9 15.76 10.08 -9.21
N ASP A 10 15.21 11.24 -9.58
CA ASP A 10 15.28 11.76 -10.96
C ASP A 10 15.55 13.27 -10.96
N SER A 11 16.67 13.66 -11.58
CA SER A 11 17.07 15.04 -11.80
C SER A 11 16.10 15.85 -12.66
N ALA A 12 15.28 15.19 -13.50
CA ALA A 12 14.27 15.83 -14.33
C ALA A 12 13.01 16.20 -13.54
N LEU A 13 12.71 15.48 -12.46
CA LEU A 13 11.59 15.77 -11.55
C LEU A 13 11.98 16.79 -10.46
N GLY A 14 13.28 17.00 -10.24
CA GLY A 14 13.81 18.02 -9.32
C GLY A 14 15.33 18.01 -9.26
N THR A 15 15.94 19.06 -8.73
CA THR A 15 17.42 19.09 -8.60
C THR A 15 17.89 18.04 -7.58
N LEU A 16 18.88 17.22 -7.95
CA LEU A 16 19.53 16.31 -7.00
C LEU A 16 20.12 17.10 -5.83
N ALA A 17 19.76 16.72 -4.61
CA ALA A 17 20.17 17.41 -3.39
C ALA A 17 20.52 16.43 -2.27
N GLY A 18 21.15 16.95 -1.21
CA GLY A 18 21.50 16.18 -0.03
C GLY A 18 22.42 15.00 -0.35
N ALA A 19 22.07 13.82 0.17
CA ALA A 19 22.86 12.59 -0.02
C ALA A 19 23.07 12.24 -1.51
N PHE A 20 22.07 12.49 -2.36
CA PHE A 20 22.10 12.13 -3.79
C PHE A 20 22.97 13.03 -4.65
N ALA A 21 23.39 14.19 -4.14
CA ALA A 21 24.32 15.11 -4.80
C ALA A 21 25.80 14.89 -4.40
N THR A 22 26.05 14.04 -3.40
CA THR A 22 27.40 13.74 -2.93
C THR A 22 28.02 12.56 -3.69
N ASN A 23 29.33 12.37 -3.57
CA ASN A 23 30.07 11.30 -4.26
C ASN A 23 29.82 11.26 -5.79
N SER A 24 29.75 12.42 -6.43
CA SER A 24 29.46 12.54 -7.87
C SER A 24 28.15 11.86 -8.28
N ASN A 25 27.12 11.98 -7.44
CA ASN A 25 25.79 11.41 -7.60
C ASN A 25 25.78 9.88 -7.64
N ARG A 26 26.70 9.24 -6.91
CA ARG A 26 26.84 7.78 -6.88
C ARG A 26 26.71 7.21 -5.49
N ASP A 27 26.18 6.00 -5.41
CA ASP A 27 26.18 5.21 -4.19
C ASP A 27 27.58 4.67 -3.85
N ARG A 28 27.67 3.93 -2.74
CA ARG A 28 28.92 3.31 -2.28
C ARG A 28 29.46 2.22 -3.23
N ALA A 29 28.60 1.66 -4.09
CA ALA A 29 28.97 0.69 -5.11
C ALA A 29 29.36 1.35 -6.45
N GLY A 30 29.24 2.68 -6.55
CA GLY A 30 29.56 3.44 -7.75
C GLY A 30 28.42 3.53 -8.76
N LEU A 31 27.21 3.10 -8.41
CA LEU A 31 26.01 3.23 -9.25
C LEU A 31 25.44 4.64 -9.16
N LEU A 32 24.97 5.18 -10.28
CA LEU A 32 24.37 6.52 -10.32
C LEU A 32 23.00 6.50 -9.64
N TYR A 33 22.73 7.50 -8.79
CA TYR A 33 21.39 7.68 -8.23
C TYR A 33 20.39 8.17 -9.27
N ASP A 34 20.82 9.09 -10.14
CA ASP A 34 19.93 9.71 -11.13
C ASP A 34 19.23 8.67 -12.01
N LYS A 35 17.90 8.79 -12.09
CA LYS A 35 16.94 7.94 -12.81
C LYS A 35 16.83 6.52 -12.26
N ASN A 36 17.26 6.27 -11.03
CA ASN A 36 17.20 4.95 -10.39
C ASN A 36 16.39 4.99 -9.09
N ILE A 37 16.08 3.81 -8.57
CA ILE A 37 15.44 3.63 -7.27
C ILE A 37 16.53 3.41 -6.21
N ALA A 38 16.62 4.31 -5.25
CA ALA A 38 17.54 4.20 -4.13
C ALA A 38 16.81 3.71 -2.88
N GLN A 39 17.42 2.80 -2.13
CA GLN A 39 16.92 2.29 -0.86
C GLN A 39 17.85 2.69 0.29
N HIS A 40 17.27 3.19 1.38
CA HIS A 40 18.04 3.47 2.59
C HIS A 40 18.39 2.16 3.31
N ASN A 41 19.69 1.92 3.53
CA ASN A 41 20.23 0.66 4.05
C ASN A 41 20.32 0.61 5.59
N GLY A 42 19.91 1.68 6.27
CA GLY A 42 19.97 1.78 7.73
C GLY A 42 21.27 2.37 8.27
N GLY A 43 22.16 2.84 7.39
CA GLY A 43 23.34 3.59 7.78
C GLY A 43 23.00 4.88 8.53
N VAL A 44 23.96 5.36 9.33
CA VAL A 44 23.84 6.51 10.23
C VAL A 44 24.79 7.66 9.85
N GLU A 45 25.39 7.59 8.66
CA GLU A 45 26.40 8.54 8.20
C GLU A 45 25.80 9.92 7.96
N THR A 46 26.59 10.98 8.21
CA THR A 46 26.14 12.38 8.09
C THR A 46 27.08 13.20 7.21
N GLY A 47 26.66 14.41 6.84
CA GLY A 47 27.46 15.33 6.01
C GLY A 47 27.81 14.73 4.65
N SER A 48 29.07 14.87 4.23
CA SER A 48 29.56 14.38 2.93
C SER A 48 29.54 12.86 2.78
N ASN A 49 29.34 12.09 3.87
CA ASN A 49 29.24 10.63 3.85
C ASN A 49 27.80 10.13 3.79
N ALA A 50 26.79 11.01 3.81
CA ALA A 50 25.39 10.60 3.87
C ALA A 50 24.94 9.70 2.70
N TYR A 51 25.61 9.75 1.54
CA TYR A 51 25.36 8.82 0.42
C TYR A 51 25.55 7.36 0.81
N LYS A 52 26.42 7.04 1.77
CA LYS A 52 26.68 5.64 2.19
C LYS A 52 25.46 4.98 2.83
N ASN A 53 24.48 5.77 3.25
CA ASN A 53 23.22 5.27 3.81
C ASN A 53 22.22 4.82 2.73
N TRP A 54 22.52 5.05 1.45
CA TRP A 54 21.61 4.79 0.33
C TRP A 54 22.29 3.92 -0.72
N ASP A 55 21.64 2.81 -1.09
CA ASP A 55 22.09 1.90 -2.13
C ASP A 55 21.13 1.94 -3.31
N VAL A 56 21.66 1.92 -4.55
CA VAL A 56 20.81 1.77 -5.74
C VAL A 56 20.32 0.33 -5.81
N LEU A 57 19.01 0.12 -5.63
CA LEU A 57 18.40 -1.21 -5.55
C LEU A 57 18.21 -1.83 -6.94
N ARG A 58 17.75 -1.02 -7.89
CA ARG A 58 17.53 -1.43 -9.27
C ARG A 58 18.17 -0.40 -10.18
N GLY A 59 19.12 -0.86 -10.97
CA GLY A 59 19.63 -0.12 -12.11
C GLY A 59 18.54 0.02 -13.18
N ARG A 60 18.59 1.13 -13.93
CA ARG A 60 17.70 1.48 -15.05
C ARG A 60 17.30 0.23 -15.83
N VAL A 61 16.00 -0.02 -15.92
CA VAL A 61 15.47 -1.08 -16.75
C VAL A 61 15.64 -0.68 -18.22
N SER A 62 16.05 -1.64 -19.05
CA SER A 62 16.64 -1.41 -20.37
C SER A 62 15.60 -1.25 -21.49
N ALA A 63 14.33 -1.00 -21.17
CA ALA A 63 13.23 -1.01 -22.12
C ALA A 63 12.39 0.29 -22.08
N ASN A 64 11.58 0.48 -23.12
CA ASN A 64 10.46 1.42 -23.04
C ASN A 64 9.36 0.79 -22.17
N ASP A 65 8.56 1.63 -21.51
CA ASP A 65 7.36 1.25 -20.74
C ASP A 65 7.61 0.69 -19.33
N ASP A 66 8.82 0.88 -18.78
CA ASP A 66 9.06 0.58 -17.38
C ASP A 66 8.33 1.59 -16.50
N GLN A 67 7.56 1.10 -15.53
CA GLN A 67 6.73 1.95 -14.68
C GLN A 67 7.19 1.89 -13.23
N VAL A 68 7.12 3.04 -12.56
CA VAL A 68 7.34 3.18 -11.12
C VAL A 68 6.18 3.94 -10.50
N ALA A 69 5.55 3.32 -9.51
CA ALA A 69 4.47 3.91 -8.75
C ALA A 69 5.06 4.65 -7.53
N VAL A 70 5.01 5.98 -7.53
CA VAL A 70 5.48 6.81 -6.42
C VAL A 70 4.32 7.03 -5.45
N ILE A 71 4.24 6.12 -4.46
CA ILE A 71 3.12 6.05 -3.52
C ILE A 71 2.88 7.36 -2.76
N GLY A 72 3.95 8.07 -2.38
CA GLY A 72 3.83 9.34 -1.64
C GLY A 72 3.19 10.47 -2.45
N GLU A 73 3.24 10.38 -3.78
CA GLU A 73 2.64 11.34 -4.70
C GLU A 73 1.31 10.83 -5.27
N GLY A 74 1.09 9.51 -5.23
CA GLY A 74 -0.03 8.87 -5.92
C GLY A 74 0.11 8.91 -7.45
N ILE A 75 1.34 9.07 -7.95
CA ILE A 75 1.66 9.24 -9.37
C ILE A 75 2.40 8.01 -9.88
N VAL A 76 2.00 7.50 -11.05
CA VAL A 76 2.79 6.51 -11.79
C VAL A 76 3.64 7.24 -12.81
N TYR A 77 4.94 7.00 -12.76
CA TYR A 77 5.86 7.45 -13.77
C TYR A 77 6.18 6.32 -14.74
N GLU A 78 6.26 6.63 -16.02
CA GLU A 78 6.70 5.72 -17.07
C GLU A 78 8.02 6.22 -17.66
N TYR A 79 8.93 5.28 -17.89
CA TYR A 79 10.23 5.55 -18.44
C TYR A 79 10.21 5.51 -19.96
N THR A 80 10.60 6.61 -20.60
CA THR A 80 10.74 6.68 -22.05
C THR A 80 12.22 6.67 -22.44
N LEU A 81 12.67 5.62 -23.14
CA LEU A 81 14.08 5.43 -23.48
C LEU A 81 14.61 6.53 -24.41
N GLY A 82 13.73 7.15 -25.21
CA GLY A 82 14.05 8.24 -26.16
C GLY A 82 14.22 9.63 -25.54
N SER A 83 13.55 9.93 -24.43
CA SER A 83 13.72 11.20 -23.70
C SER A 83 14.70 11.06 -22.53
N THR A 84 14.98 9.83 -22.10
CA THR A 84 15.73 9.49 -20.89
C THR A 84 15.11 10.02 -19.60
N THR A 85 13.81 10.33 -19.58
CA THR A 85 13.11 10.92 -18.44
C THR A 85 12.03 9.98 -17.91
N TRP A 86 11.75 10.07 -16.60
CA TRP A 86 10.48 9.63 -16.06
C TRP A 86 9.42 10.68 -16.37
N ALA A 87 8.28 10.27 -16.93
CA ALA A 87 7.16 11.14 -17.24
C ALA A 87 5.91 10.66 -16.50
N ASP A 88 5.09 11.61 -16.04
CA ASP A 88 3.79 11.27 -15.42
C ASP A 88 2.92 10.54 -16.44
N ALA A 89 2.61 9.28 -16.11
CA ALA A 89 1.77 8.41 -16.90
C ALA A 89 0.40 8.21 -16.26
N SER A 90 0.07 8.91 -15.16
CA SER A 90 -1.15 8.72 -14.36
C SER A 90 -2.45 8.92 -15.14
N ALA A 91 -2.40 9.63 -16.26
CA ALA A 91 -3.53 9.80 -17.18
C ALA A 91 -3.64 8.69 -18.24
N THR A 92 -2.71 7.73 -18.28
CA THR A 92 -2.70 6.62 -19.22
C THR A 92 -3.48 5.43 -18.68
N ALA A 93 -3.98 4.59 -19.60
CA ALA A 93 -4.73 3.39 -19.27
C ALA A 93 -3.97 2.40 -18.36
N ARG A 94 -2.62 2.39 -18.42
CA ARG A 94 -1.74 1.46 -17.69
C ARG A 94 -1.36 1.96 -16.30
N ALA A 95 -1.47 3.26 -16.03
CA ALA A 95 -1.13 3.82 -14.72
C ALA A 95 -2.21 3.59 -13.65
N ASN A 96 -3.44 3.31 -14.06
CA ASN A 96 -4.54 2.98 -13.16
C ASN A 96 -4.38 1.60 -12.51
N ASP A 97 -3.42 0.80 -12.98
CA ASP A 97 -3.20 -0.57 -12.52
C ASP A 97 -2.37 -0.63 -11.23
N CYS A 98 -1.53 0.38 -10.98
CA CYS A 98 -0.67 0.44 -9.80
C CYS A 98 -1.32 1.11 -8.59
N PHE A 99 -2.24 2.05 -8.84
CA PHE A 99 -3.04 2.71 -7.82
C PHE A 99 -4.51 2.51 -8.16
N HIS A 100 -5.17 1.54 -7.51
CA HIS A 100 -6.61 1.39 -7.66
C HIS A 100 -7.30 2.70 -7.28
N ILE A 101 -7.86 3.38 -8.28
CA ILE A 101 -8.44 4.72 -8.13
C ILE A 101 -9.78 4.59 -7.40
N TYR A 102 -9.83 5.06 -6.17
CA TYR A 102 -11.09 5.28 -5.47
C TYR A 102 -11.80 6.52 -6.05
N PHE A 103 -13.13 6.47 -6.11
CA PHE A 103 -13.97 7.63 -6.45
C PHE A 103 -13.82 8.74 -5.40
N SER A 104 -13.76 8.37 -4.12
CA SER A 104 -13.42 9.30 -3.04
C SER A 104 -12.84 8.59 -1.81
N CYS A 105 -12.05 9.33 -1.02
CA CYS A 105 -11.55 8.93 0.28
C CYS A 105 -11.79 10.09 1.27
N THR A 106 -12.53 9.84 2.35
CA THR A 106 -12.96 10.88 3.30
C THR A 106 -12.88 10.38 4.74
N ALA A 107 -12.71 11.30 5.70
CA ALA A 107 -12.88 10.98 7.11
C ALA A 107 -14.37 10.73 7.41
N ALA A 108 -14.66 9.73 8.23
CA ALA A 108 -16.00 9.33 8.62
C ALA A 108 -16.07 9.01 10.12
N GLN A 109 -17.28 8.93 10.65
CA GLN A 109 -17.51 8.45 12.00
C GLN A 109 -17.08 6.98 12.09
N GLY A 110 -16.26 6.62 13.09
CA GLY A 110 -15.84 5.25 13.34
C GLY A 110 -16.92 4.39 14.01
N ALA A 111 -16.56 3.18 14.43
CA ALA A 111 -17.47 2.23 15.09
C ALA A 111 -17.81 2.56 16.56
N SER A 112 -17.17 3.57 17.17
CA SER A 112 -17.45 3.96 18.55
C SER A 112 -18.72 4.81 18.62
N GLU A 113 -19.77 4.28 19.25
CA GLU A 113 -21.02 5.02 19.55
C GLU A 113 -20.87 5.98 20.74
N ILE A 114 -19.83 5.77 21.58
CA ILE A 114 -19.54 6.64 22.71
C ILE A 114 -18.62 7.75 22.21
N ALA A 115 -19.15 8.97 22.17
CA ALA A 115 -18.37 10.18 21.93
C ALA A 115 -17.28 10.25 23.00
N LYS A 116 -16.01 10.10 22.62
CA LYS A 116 -14.87 10.21 23.54
C LYS A 116 -14.50 11.68 23.75
N GLY A 117 -15.50 12.54 23.96
CA GLY A 117 -15.31 13.98 24.17
C GLY A 117 -14.72 14.70 22.95
N GLY A 118 -14.96 16.02 22.87
CA GLY A 118 -14.37 16.84 21.80
C GLY A 118 -12.85 16.91 21.96
N GLY A 119 -12.11 16.17 21.13
CA GLY A 119 -10.65 16.14 21.16
C GLY A 119 -10.08 14.83 20.61
N ASP A 120 -9.83 14.83 19.31
CA ASP A 120 -8.81 14.05 18.59
C ASP A 120 -8.82 12.51 18.56
N TYR A 121 -9.63 11.79 19.34
CA TYR A 121 -9.68 10.32 19.24
C TYR A 121 -11.09 9.73 19.33
N GLY A 122 -11.50 8.96 18.29
CA GLY A 122 -12.68 8.08 18.32
C GLY A 122 -13.95 8.58 17.63
N ASP A 123 -14.16 9.90 17.54
CA ASP A 123 -15.43 10.44 17.01
C ASP A 123 -15.43 10.58 15.47
N THR A 124 -14.25 10.75 14.86
CA THR A 124 -14.04 10.79 13.39
C THR A 124 -12.75 10.06 12.96
N SER A 125 -12.46 8.91 13.55
CA SER A 125 -11.28 8.09 13.22
C SER A 125 -11.52 7.10 12.09
N GLY A 126 -12.74 7.00 11.57
CA GLY A 126 -13.07 6.16 10.43
C GLY A 126 -12.53 6.75 9.13
N VAL A 127 -12.07 5.90 8.22
CA VAL A 127 -11.73 6.28 6.85
C VAL A 127 -12.72 5.61 5.91
N LYS A 128 -13.41 6.39 5.10
CA LYS A 128 -14.37 5.92 4.11
C LYS A 128 -13.78 6.01 2.71
N TYR A 129 -13.65 4.85 2.08
CA TYR A 129 -13.30 4.72 0.66
C TYR A 129 -14.58 4.43 -0.14
N ILE A 130 -14.76 5.14 -1.26
CA ILE A 130 -15.83 4.87 -2.22
C ILE A 130 -15.19 4.41 -3.53
N TYR A 131 -15.65 3.28 -4.04
CA TYR A 131 -15.26 2.73 -5.34
C TYR A 131 -16.49 2.72 -6.24
N GLU A 132 -16.32 3.21 -7.46
CA GLU A 132 -17.36 3.15 -8.50
C GLU A 132 -16.75 2.49 -9.73
N TYR A 133 -17.48 1.52 -10.29
CA TYR A 133 -17.04 0.77 -11.46
C TYR A 133 -18.23 0.32 -12.29
N SER A 134 -18.00 0.19 -13.60
CA SER A 134 -18.92 -0.52 -14.49
C SER A 134 -18.72 -2.03 -14.32
N PRO A 135 -19.78 -2.86 -14.34
CA PRO A 135 -19.62 -4.31 -14.25
C PRO A 135 -18.74 -4.83 -15.39
N TRP A 136 -18.07 -5.97 -15.18
CA TRP A 136 -17.17 -6.56 -16.17
C TRP A 136 -17.83 -6.73 -17.56
N THR A 137 -19.10 -7.14 -17.59
CA THR A 137 -19.88 -7.29 -18.83
C THR A 137 -20.10 -6.00 -19.62
N ALA A 138 -19.98 -4.83 -18.98
CA ALA A 138 -20.05 -3.53 -19.62
C ALA A 138 -18.67 -3.00 -20.06
N LEU A 139 -17.57 -3.66 -19.67
CA LEU A 139 -16.23 -3.37 -20.19
C LEU A 139 -16.09 -3.99 -21.59
N ALA A 140 -15.36 -3.31 -22.48
CA ALA A 140 -15.27 -3.71 -23.89
C ALA A 140 -14.79 -5.18 -24.05
N ALA A 141 -15.43 -5.93 -24.96
CA ALA A 141 -15.32 -7.39 -25.12
C ALA A 141 -13.91 -7.95 -25.46
N THR A 142 -12.90 -7.10 -25.59
CA THR A 142 -11.48 -7.47 -25.79
C THR A 142 -10.64 -7.17 -24.56
N ALA A 143 -11.21 -7.31 -23.35
CA ALA A 143 -10.57 -6.98 -22.08
C ALA A 143 -9.34 -7.84 -21.78
N ASP A 144 -8.22 -7.49 -22.40
CA ASP A 144 -6.86 -7.95 -22.10
C ASP A 144 -6.27 -7.12 -20.95
N ILE A 145 -5.13 -7.52 -20.37
CA ILE A 145 -4.40 -6.75 -19.36
C ILE A 145 -4.08 -5.31 -19.82
N ILE A 146 -4.05 -5.08 -21.13
CA ILE A 146 -3.77 -3.80 -21.78
C ILE A 146 -5.02 -2.91 -21.85
N VAL A 147 -6.21 -3.44 -21.52
CA VAL A 147 -7.45 -2.69 -21.60
C VAL A 147 -7.55 -1.71 -20.43
N PRO A 148 -7.86 -0.42 -20.71
CA PRO A 148 -8.08 0.55 -19.65
C PRO A 148 -9.09 0.01 -18.63
N ASN A 149 -8.75 0.13 -17.35
CA ASN A 149 -9.59 -0.28 -16.23
C ASN A 149 -9.73 -1.80 -16.06
N TYR A 150 -8.87 -2.65 -16.66
CA TYR A 150 -8.85 -4.09 -16.36
C TYR A 150 -8.76 -4.34 -14.85
N TYR A 151 -7.91 -3.57 -14.16
CA TYR A 151 -7.72 -3.63 -12.72
C TYR A 151 -8.70 -2.77 -11.90
N SER A 152 -9.78 -2.23 -12.48
CA SER A 152 -10.65 -1.31 -11.72
C SER A 152 -11.70 -1.99 -10.84
N LEU A 153 -11.86 -3.31 -10.92
CA LEU A 153 -12.94 -4.02 -10.25
C LEU A 153 -12.49 -4.53 -8.90
N GLY A 154 -13.17 -4.07 -7.85
CA GLY A 154 -12.88 -4.41 -6.46
C GLY A 154 -12.75 -3.16 -5.60
N ALA A 155 -12.47 -3.37 -4.32
CA ALA A 155 -12.19 -2.32 -3.36
C ALA A 155 -10.98 -2.68 -2.49
N TRP A 156 -10.19 -1.67 -2.16
CA TRP A 156 -8.97 -1.80 -1.35
C TRP A 156 -8.92 -0.69 -0.29
N ALA A 157 -8.39 -0.98 0.87
CA ALA A 157 -8.08 0.00 1.91
C ALA A 157 -6.63 -0.21 2.33
N ASN A 158 -5.79 0.74 1.97
CA ASN A 158 -4.34 0.66 2.13
C ASN A 158 -3.89 1.53 3.31
N PHE A 159 -3.31 0.90 4.31
CA PHE A 159 -2.67 1.52 5.45
C PHE A 159 -1.15 1.33 5.34
N ARG A 160 -0.38 2.41 5.55
CA ARG A 160 1.08 2.39 5.46
C ARG A 160 1.68 3.08 6.66
N VAL A 161 2.82 2.58 7.13
CA VAL A 161 3.59 3.19 8.22
C VAL A 161 4.81 3.94 7.66
N PRO A 162 5.05 5.20 8.07
CA PRO A 162 4.19 6.01 8.94
C PRO A 162 2.90 6.46 8.23
N PHE A 163 1.83 6.65 9.01
CA PHE A 163 0.53 7.14 8.52
C PHE A 163 0.32 8.58 8.99
N PRO A 164 -0.12 9.50 8.12
CA PRO A 164 -0.36 9.38 6.69
C PRO A 164 0.92 9.52 5.88
N HIS A 165 0.88 8.94 4.68
CA HIS A 165 2.01 8.86 3.76
C HIS A 165 2.01 9.96 2.67
N ASN A 166 1.05 10.89 2.71
CA ASN A 166 0.80 11.84 1.61
C ASN A 166 0.49 13.25 2.14
N THR A 167 1.11 14.28 1.54
CA THR A 167 0.83 15.71 1.74
C THR A 167 0.15 16.37 0.53
N TYR A 168 0.07 15.69 -0.60
CA TYR A 168 -0.66 16.08 -1.81
C TYR A 168 -2.17 16.10 -1.52
N ASN A 169 -2.88 17.13 -2.00
CA ASN A 169 -4.30 17.46 -1.70
C ASN A 169 -4.64 17.97 -0.29
N THR A 170 -3.71 18.63 0.43
CA THR A 170 -4.04 19.42 1.64
C THR A 170 -4.81 18.65 2.73
N VAL A 171 -4.58 17.33 2.89
CA VAL A 171 -5.09 16.57 4.04
C VAL A 171 -4.18 16.82 5.25
N SER A 172 -4.10 18.07 5.68
CA SER A 172 -3.25 18.58 6.75
C SER A 172 -3.80 18.27 8.15
N THR A 173 -4.34 17.07 8.40
CA THR A 173 -4.95 16.77 9.71
C THR A 173 -4.82 15.33 10.19
N ILE A 174 -4.46 14.37 9.35
CA ILE A 174 -4.33 12.98 9.80
C ILE A 174 -2.92 12.71 10.36
N GLY A 175 -1.90 13.38 9.83
CA GLY A 175 -0.49 13.19 10.23
C GLY A 175 -0.02 14.06 11.37
N ASP A 176 -0.61 15.24 11.51
CA ASP A 176 -0.36 16.08 12.68
C ASP A 176 -0.95 15.48 13.97
N LYS A 177 -1.78 14.42 13.86
CA LYS A 177 -2.43 13.73 14.98
C LYS A 177 -1.70 12.48 15.47
N PHE A 178 -0.69 11.99 14.74
CA PHE A 178 0.12 10.83 15.13
C PHE A 178 1.60 11.17 14.97
N GLY A 179 2.17 11.86 15.97
CA GLY A 179 3.62 12.11 16.03
C GLY A 179 3.99 13.54 16.37
N ASN A 180 3.61 14.04 17.56
CA ASN A 180 3.91 15.42 17.98
C ASN A 180 5.35 15.62 18.49
N SER A 181 6.32 14.91 17.92
CA SER A 181 7.72 15.04 18.31
C SER A 181 8.53 15.60 17.15
N THR A 182 9.25 16.69 17.40
CA THR A 182 10.05 17.42 16.40
C THR A 182 11.34 16.68 16.01
N SER A 183 11.51 15.41 16.42
CA SER A 183 12.79 14.69 16.31
C SER A 183 12.78 13.15 16.15
N PRO A 184 11.69 12.37 15.98
CA PRO A 184 11.85 10.95 15.73
C PRO A 184 11.79 10.67 14.23
N PHE A 185 12.94 10.24 13.70
CA PHE A 185 13.07 9.62 12.38
C PHE A 185 12.52 8.18 12.34
N GLU A 186 11.66 7.80 13.29
CA GLU A 186 11.04 6.48 13.48
C GLU A 186 9.61 6.60 14.01
N PRO A 187 8.76 5.61 13.72
CA PRO A 187 9.05 4.38 12.98
C PRO A 187 8.58 4.40 11.51
N ALA A 188 9.36 3.72 10.66
CA ALA A 188 9.01 3.45 9.26
C ALA A 188 8.27 2.12 9.08
N THR A 189 8.08 1.38 10.18
CA THR A 189 7.47 0.04 10.21
C THR A 189 6.73 -0.16 11.53
N LEU A 190 5.80 -1.09 11.52
CA LEU A 190 5.07 -1.56 12.68
C LEU A 190 5.76 -2.82 13.21
N ASP A 191 6.09 -2.85 14.50
CA ASP A 191 6.72 -4.00 15.14
C ASP A 191 5.73 -4.72 16.08
N SER A 192 5.47 -6.00 15.78
CA SER A 192 4.60 -6.87 16.58
C SER A 192 5.07 -7.14 18.01
N ASN A 193 6.37 -7.06 18.28
CA ASN A 193 6.94 -7.45 19.57
C ASN A 193 7.11 -6.27 20.52
N ASN A 194 7.32 -5.09 19.96
CA ASN A 194 7.54 -3.87 20.72
C ASN A 194 7.15 -2.69 19.86
N PHE A 195 5.95 -2.19 20.04
CA PHE A 195 5.47 -1.09 19.22
C PHE A 195 6.26 0.19 19.56
N HIS A 196 6.63 1.01 18.58
CA HIS A 196 7.52 2.17 18.81
C HIS A 196 6.77 3.53 18.88
N LEU A 197 5.45 3.53 18.69
CA LEU A 197 4.58 4.71 18.74
C LEU A 197 3.39 4.48 19.68
N ASP A 198 3.10 5.36 20.61
CA ASP A 198 1.78 5.30 21.25
C ASP A 198 0.67 5.78 20.27
N HIS A 199 -0.59 5.60 20.67
CA HIS A 199 -1.75 6.06 19.89
C HIS A 199 -1.84 7.60 19.74
N THR A 200 -0.97 8.37 20.39
CA THR A 200 -0.82 9.82 20.26
C THR A 200 0.45 10.21 19.48
N GLY A 201 1.23 9.21 19.05
CA GLY A 201 2.51 9.34 18.35
C GLY A 201 3.71 9.74 19.22
N GLY A 202 3.62 9.59 20.55
CA GLY A 202 4.77 9.61 21.43
C GLY A 202 5.65 8.38 21.22
N THR A 203 6.95 8.51 21.53
CA THR A 203 7.94 7.45 21.35
C THR A 203 8.66 7.14 22.68
N GLY A 204 8.95 5.86 22.89
CA GLY A 204 9.67 5.34 24.05
C GLY A 204 8.80 5.09 25.30
N PHE A 205 9.32 4.30 26.24
CA PHE A 205 8.61 3.84 27.45
C PHE A 205 8.40 4.90 28.54
N ASN A 206 8.83 6.15 28.31
CA ASN A 206 8.70 7.24 29.28
C ASN A 206 7.61 8.24 28.82
N GLN A 207 6.45 7.70 28.48
CA GLN A 207 5.24 8.43 28.08
C GLN A 207 4.08 7.99 28.96
N ASP A 208 3.04 8.80 29.08
CA ASP A 208 1.85 8.50 29.87
C ASP A 208 1.07 7.27 29.34
N ASN A 209 1.25 6.95 28.06
CA ASN A 209 0.60 5.85 27.33
C ASN A 209 1.56 4.66 27.09
N ALA A 210 2.46 4.39 28.05
CA ALA A 210 3.49 3.35 27.91
C ALA A 210 2.93 1.93 27.70
N GLU A 211 1.64 1.70 27.96
CA GLU A 211 0.92 0.46 27.67
C GLU A 211 0.80 0.13 26.18
N ASP A 212 0.85 1.13 25.30
CA ASP A 212 0.73 0.93 23.85
C ASP A 212 1.97 0.26 23.23
N PHE A 213 3.09 0.24 23.97
CA PHE A 213 4.35 -0.37 23.55
C PHE A 213 4.36 -1.90 23.74
N ALA A 214 3.24 -2.49 24.17
CA ALA A 214 3.09 -3.93 24.35
C ALA A 214 3.09 -4.71 23.01
N PRO A 215 3.51 -5.99 23.02
CA PRO A 215 3.37 -6.84 21.85
C PRO A 215 1.90 -7.07 21.51
N PHE A 216 1.58 -7.15 20.22
CA PHE A 216 0.26 -7.58 19.76
C PHE A 216 0.35 -8.92 19.04
N THR A 217 -0.70 -9.73 19.19
CA THR A 217 -0.79 -11.07 18.59
C THR A 217 -1.84 -11.16 17.49
N ALA A 218 -2.55 -10.07 17.21
CA ALA A 218 -3.58 -9.99 16.19
C ALA A 218 -3.66 -8.58 15.59
N LEU A 219 -4.04 -8.50 14.32
CA LEU A 219 -4.51 -7.27 13.69
C LEU A 219 -6.04 -7.22 13.83
N GLU A 220 -6.54 -6.18 14.47
CA GLU A 220 -7.97 -6.01 14.70
C GLU A 220 -8.49 -4.77 13.99
N LEU A 221 -9.65 -4.90 13.35
CA LEU A 221 -10.30 -3.79 12.68
C LEU A 221 -11.83 -3.84 12.86
N GLN A 222 -12.44 -2.66 12.82
CA GLN A 222 -13.88 -2.48 12.73
C GLN A 222 -14.18 -2.02 11.30
N GLY A 223 -14.81 -2.90 10.52
CA GLY A 223 -15.11 -2.64 9.11
C GLY A 223 -16.61 -2.53 8.86
N LEU A 224 -17.00 -1.67 7.93
CA LEU A 224 -18.35 -1.62 7.37
C LEU A 224 -18.21 -1.65 5.85
N ILE A 225 -18.94 -2.56 5.20
CA ILE A 225 -19.04 -2.62 3.74
C ILE A 225 -20.48 -2.35 3.34
N ASP A 226 -20.67 -1.35 2.48
CA ASP A 226 -21.93 -1.12 1.80
C ASP A 226 -21.71 -1.28 0.30
N TYR A 227 -22.45 -2.22 -0.29
CA TYR A 227 -22.42 -2.51 -1.71
C TYR A 227 -23.78 -2.16 -2.31
N ILE A 228 -23.75 -1.28 -3.32
CA ILE A 228 -24.94 -0.75 -3.97
C ILE A 228 -24.80 -1.00 -5.47
N VAL A 229 -25.77 -1.73 -6.03
CA VAL A 229 -25.93 -1.87 -7.48
C VAL A 229 -26.88 -0.79 -7.95
N VAL A 230 -26.42 0.09 -8.83
CA VAL A 230 -27.26 1.12 -9.46
C VAL A 230 -27.84 0.55 -10.76
N SER A 231 -29.01 -0.09 -10.67
CA SER A 231 -29.78 -0.55 -11.84
C SER A 231 -31.00 0.35 -12.09
N SER A 232 -31.40 0.51 -13.36
CA SER A 232 -32.60 1.28 -13.77
C SER A 232 -33.92 0.52 -13.58
N GLY A 233 -33.94 -0.57 -12.80
CA GLY A 233 -35.11 -1.41 -12.55
C GLY A 233 -34.92 -2.35 -11.36
N ASP A 234 -36.06 -2.71 -10.74
CA ASP A 234 -36.30 -3.26 -9.40
C ASP A 234 -35.24 -4.19 -8.78
N GLY A 235 -34.84 -3.84 -7.54
CA GLY A 235 -34.27 -4.74 -6.54
C GLY A 235 -32.77 -4.54 -6.30
N VAL A 236 -32.41 -3.82 -5.24
CA VAL A 236 -31.04 -3.89 -4.69
C VAL A 236 -30.85 -5.28 -4.13
N ALA A 237 -29.95 -6.08 -4.70
CA ALA A 237 -29.63 -7.39 -4.16
C ALA A 237 -29.19 -7.25 -2.70
N LEU A 238 -29.86 -7.96 -1.80
CA LEU A 238 -29.41 -8.12 -0.42
C LEU A 238 -28.20 -9.04 -0.45
N GLN A 239 -27.02 -8.44 -0.52
CA GLN A 239 -25.77 -9.17 -0.44
C GLN A 239 -25.29 -9.24 1.01
N ALA A 240 -24.77 -10.41 1.35
CA ALA A 240 -24.16 -10.74 2.63
C ALA A 240 -22.87 -11.53 2.34
N ASP A 241 -22.12 -11.85 3.39
CA ASP A 241 -20.92 -12.68 3.30
C ASP A 241 -19.86 -12.17 2.30
N PHE A 242 -19.45 -10.91 2.46
CA PHE A 242 -18.39 -10.31 1.66
C PHE A 242 -17.05 -10.97 1.97
N LYS A 243 -16.45 -11.61 0.96
CA LYS A 243 -15.14 -12.24 1.07
C LYS A 243 -14.06 -11.17 1.00
N MET A 244 -13.24 -11.11 2.03
CA MET A 244 -12.19 -10.12 2.20
C MET A 244 -10.84 -10.78 2.42
N ARG A 245 -9.77 -10.05 2.14
CA ARG A 245 -8.38 -10.44 2.44
C ARG A 245 -7.66 -9.29 3.09
N CYS A 246 -6.89 -9.60 4.13
CA CYS A 246 -5.86 -8.72 4.65
C CYS A 246 -4.50 -9.18 4.12
N THR A 247 -3.78 -8.28 3.48
CA THR A 247 -2.45 -8.49 2.89
C THR A 247 -1.46 -7.59 3.62
N CYS A 248 -0.37 -8.15 4.11
CA CYS A 248 0.68 -7.44 4.82
C CYS A 248 1.98 -7.51 4.04
N TYR A 249 2.73 -6.40 4.02
CA TYR A 249 4.01 -6.26 3.34
C TYR A 249 5.09 -5.86 4.35
N ASP A 250 6.26 -6.48 4.27
CA ASP A 250 7.43 -6.05 5.05
C ASP A 250 8.39 -5.19 4.21
N THR A 251 9.49 -4.73 4.81
CA THR A 251 10.50 -3.91 4.11
C THR A 251 11.32 -4.68 3.05
N SER A 252 11.22 -6.00 3.04
CA SER A 252 11.94 -6.90 2.16
C SER A 252 11.04 -7.44 1.03
N ASP A 253 9.85 -6.85 0.84
CA ASP A 253 8.83 -7.27 -0.13
C ASP A 253 8.24 -8.67 0.12
N ASN A 254 8.43 -9.25 1.32
CA ASN A 254 7.70 -10.44 1.71
C ASN A 254 6.24 -10.09 1.92
N VAL A 255 5.36 -11.02 1.55
CA VAL A 255 3.92 -10.80 1.66
C VAL A 255 3.25 -11.97 2.33
N VAL A 256 2.39 -11.65 3.29
CA VAL A 256 1.53 -12.61 3.96
C VAL A 256 0.07 -12.18 3.85
N VAL A 257 -0.83 -13.15 3.80
CA VAL A 257 -2.26 -12.91 3.64
C VAL A 257 -3.09 -13.72 4.63
N VAL A 258 -4.25 -13.20 4.99
CA VAL A 258 -5.31 -13.93 5.68
C VAL A 258 -6.65 -13.56 5.07
N ASP A 259 -7.50 -14.56 4.87
CA ASP A 259 -8.84 -14.40 4.29
C ASP A 259 -9.87 -14.36 5.42
N PHE A 260 -10.87 -13.50 5.30
CA PHE A 260 -11.97 -13.37 6.27
C PHE A 260 -13.27 -12.97 5.57
N THR A 261 -14.39 -13.06 6.29
CA THR A 261 -15.71 -12.72 5.74
C THR A 261 -16.40 -11.68 6.60
N ILE A 262 -16.95 -10.64 5.98
CA ILE A 262 -17.87 -9.70 6.64
C ILE A 262 -19.31 -10.15 6.36
N PRO A 263 -20.04 -10.61 7.38
CA PRO A 263 -21.31 -11.32 7.19
C PRO A 263 -22.47 -10.40 6.79
N HIS A 264 -22.44 -9.13 7.19
CA HIS A 264 -23.58 -8.22 7.05
C HIS A 264 -23.20 -6.97 6.27
N ARG A 265 -24.06 -6.60 5.32
CA ARG A 265 -23.98 -5.33 4.62
C ARG A 265 -24.40 -4.18 5.53
N ASN A 266 -23.74 -3.03 5.37
CA ASN A 266 -24.07 -1.76 6.00
C ASN A 266 -24.21 -1.88 7.53
N ASN A 267 -23.35 -2.70 8.13
CA ASN A 267 -23.23 -2.83 9.57
C ASN A 267 -21.76 -2.98 9.93
N TYR A 268 -21.37 -2.40 11.07
CA TYR A 268 -20.02 -2.58 11.59
C TYR A 268 -19.82 -4.02 12.04
N PHE A 269 -18.71 -4.61 11.63
CA PHE A 269 -18.29 -5.93 12.02
C PHE A 269 -16.85 -5.89 12.53
N HIS A 270 -16.66 -6.47 13.71
CA HIS A 270 -15.35 -6.64 14.31
C HIS A 270 -14.65 -7.84 13.69
N VAL A 271 -13.45 -7.61 13.16
CA VAL A 271 -12.60 -8.66 12.61
C VAL A 271 -11.32 -8.70 13.44
N SER A 272 -11.02 -9.87 13.99
CA SER A 272 -9.76 -10.17 14.65
C SER A 272 -8.97 -11.15 13.80
N LEU A 273 -7.75 -10.78 13.42
CA LEU A 273 -6.85 -11.54 12.56
C LEU A 273 -5.57 -11.89 13.33
N PRO A 274 -5.53 -13.04 14.04
CA PRO A 274 -4.32 -13.49 14.72
C PRO A 274 -3.14 -13.64 13.76
N LEU A 275 -1.95 -13.18 14.16
CA LEU A 275 -0.75 -13.22 13.29
C LEU A 275 -0.39 -14.65 12.86
N THR A 276 -0.78 -15.65 13.64
CA THR A 276 -0.59 -17.07 13.35
C THR A 276 -1.45 -17.61 12.20
N GLN A 277 -2.50 -16.89 11.79
CA GLN A 277 -3.37 -17.30 10.67
C GLN A 277 -2.84 -16.85 9.31
N PHE A 278 -1.89 -15.93 9.30
CA PHE A 278 -1.33 -15.41 8.06
C PHE A 278 -0.46 -16.47 7.37
N LYS A 279 -0.68 -16.62 6.06
CA LYS A 279 0.06 -17.54 5.19
C LYS A 279 0.89 -16.75 4.19
N ASN A 280 2.06 -17.26 3.83
CA ASN A 280 2.89 -16.67 2.79
C ASN A 280 2.13 -16.60 1.46
N TYR A 281 2.16 -15.44 0.82
CA TYR A 281 1.46 -15.17 -0.42
C TYR A 281 2.41 -15.25 -1.61
N ARG A 282 2.07 -16.08 -2.59
CA ARG A 282 2.96 -16.43 -3.71
C ARG A 282 2.51 -15.92 -5.07
N ALA A 283 1.24 -15.55 -5.24
CA ALA A 283 0.77 -15.03 -6.52
C ALA A 283 1.28 -13.60 -6.73
N ARG A 284 2.20 -13.42 -7.69
CA ARG A 284 2.82 -12.10 -7.99
C ARG A 284 2.30 -11.46 -9.27
N ALA A 285 1.53 -12.19 -10.07
CA ALA A 285 1.02 -11.71 -11.35
C ALA A 285 -0.48 -12.04 -11.51
N SER A 286 -1.18 -11.26 -12.32
CA SER A 286 -2.57 -11.53 -12.67
C SER A 286 -2.69 -12.81 -13.49
N ARG A 287 -3.90 -13.40 -13.53
CA ARG A 287 -4.10 -14.69 -14.21
C ARG A 287 -3.77 -14.63 -15.71
N ARG A 288 -3.90 -13.45 -16.33
CA ARG A 288 -3.64 -13.22 -17.75
C ARG A 288 -2.21 -12.78 -18.07
N TRP A 289 -1.35 -12.64 -17.07
CA TRP A 289 0.03 -12.21 -17.29
C TRP A 289 0.88 -13.34 -17.89
N GLY A 290 1.15 -13.31 -19.20
CA GLY A 290 2.08 -14.23 -19.86
C GLY A 290 1.71 -15.72 -19.73
N ASP A 291 2.71 -16.60 -19.82
CA ASP A 291 2.50 -18.04 -19.61
C ASP A 291 2.33 -18.32 -18.11
N VAL A 292 1.16 -18.85 -17.74
CA VAL A 292 0.79 -19.17 -16.36
C VAL A 292 1.82 -20.08 -15.67
N ILE A 293 2.56 -20.89 -16.46
CA ILE A 293 3.63 -21.76 -15.97
C ILE A 293 4.84 -20.94 -15.49
N SER A 294 5.21 -19.88 -16.20
CA SER A 294 6.32 -18.99 -15.80
C SER A 294 6.03 -18.13 -14.56
N ASN A 295 4.76 -18.00 -14.16
CA ASN A 295 4.37 -17.34 -12.91
C ASN A 295 4.18 -18.33 -11.74
N LEU A 296 4.23 -19.64 -12.02
CA LEU A 296 4.14 -20.69 -11.01
C LEU A 296 5.49 -20.88 -10.30
N GLU A 297 6.57 -20.62 -11.02
CA GLU A 297 7.92 -20.60 -10.48
C GLU A 297 8.21 -19.19 -9.94
N PRO A 298 8.25 -18.99 -8.62
CA PRO A 298 8.62 -17.70 -8.07
C PRO A 298 10.03 -17.35 -8.54
N ALA A 299 10.25 -16.09 -8.91
CA ALA A 299 11.61 -15.56 -9.01
C ALA A 299 12.28 -15.76 -7.65
N GLU A 300 13.15 -16.78 -7.57
CA GLU A 300 14.13 -17.10 -6.51
C GLU A 300 13.80 -16.57 -5.10
N LEU A 301 12.59 -16.85 -4.58
CA LEU A 301 12.34 -16.75 -3.15
C LEU A 301 13.03 -17.97 -2.53
N GLU A 302 14.27 -17.80 -2.09
CA GLU A 302 14.95 -18.83 -1.30
C GLU A 302 14.04 -19.26 -0.14
N ILE A 303 14.10 -20.53 0.24
CA ILE A 303 13.37 -21.12 1.39
C ILE A 303 13.57 -20.34 2.71
N GLN A 304 14.51 -19.40 2.76
CA GLN A 304 14.85 -18.56 3.91
C GLN A 304 14.11 -17.21 3.97
N GLU A 305 13.34 -16.81 2.97
CA GLU A 305 12.60 -15.54 3.00
C GLU A 305 11.32 -15.66 3.84
N GLN A 306 11.49 -15.45 5.14
CA GLN A 306 10.42 -15.41 6.13
C GLN A 306 9.95 -13.96 6.34
N PHE A 307 8.63 -13.75 6.31
CA PHE A 307 8.02 -12.46 6.61
C PHE A 307 8.42 -11.96 8.02
N GLU A 308 8.90 -10.72 8.09
CA GLU A 308 9.35 -10.14 9.35
C GLU A 308 8.29 -9.21 9.96
N TRP A 309 7.54 -9.70 10.95
CA TRP A 309 6.51 -8.93 11.66
C TRP A 309 7.02 -7.68 12.41
N LYS A 310 8.33 -7.60 12.67
CA LYS A 310 9.00 -6.40 13.21
C LYS A 310 9.14 -5.27 12.16
N ASN A 311 8.96 -5.60 10.88
CA ASN A 311 9.21 -4.74 9.73
C ASN A 311 7.96 -4.53 8.86
N LEU A 312 6.76 -4.65 9.45
CA LEU A 312 5.50 -4.46 8.72
C LEU A 312 5.40 -3.01 8.21
N CYS A 313 5.41 -2.81 6.89
CA CYS A 313 5.43 -1.48 6.28
C CYS A 313 4.07 -1.06 5.72
N MET A 314 3.24 -2.03 5.31
CA MET A 314 1.94 -1.78 4.70
C MET A 314 0.95 -2.91 5.01
N ILE A 315 -0.30 -2.52 5.26
CA ILE A 315 -1.45 -3.40 5.43
C ILE A 315 -2.48 -2.99 4.38
N SER A 316 -3.01 -3.96 3.63
CA SER A 316 -4.03 -3.75 2.62
C SER A 316 -5.22 -4.65 2.91
N ILE A 317 -6.41 -4.09 3.01
CA ILE A 317 -7.67 -4.83 3.15
C ILE A 317 -8.39 -4.76 1.81
N GLN A 318 -8.76 -5.89 1.23
CA GLN A 318 -9.29 -5.93 -0.13
C GLN A 318 -10.44 -6.93 -0.30
N THR A 319 -11.35 -6.65 -1.23
CA THR A 319 -12.38 -7.59 -1.66
C THR A 319 -11.77 -8.76 -2.43
N GLN A 320 -12.28 -9.97 -2.25
CA GLN A 320 -11.75 -11.18 -2.91
C GLN A 320 -12.51 -11.61 -4.16
N ASP A 321 -13.67 -11.03 -4.45
CA ASP A 321 -14.46 -11.43 -5.62
C ASP A 321 -13.79 -11.13 -6.97
N SER A 322 -12.80 -10.22 -7.02
CA SER A 322 -11.98 -9.96 -8.23
C SER A 322 -10.76 -10.87 -8.34
N TYR A 323 -10.65 -11.90 -7.50
CA TYR A 323 -9.49 -12.77 -7.41
C TYR A 323 -9.91 -14.23 -7.53
N ASP A 324 -9.04 -15.05 -8.12
CA ASP A 324 -9.23 -16.50 -8.16
C ASP A 324 -8.80 -17.19 -6.86
N ASP A 325 -9.02 -18.50 -6.78
CA ASP A 325 -8.67 -19.32 -5.61
C ASP A 325 -7.16 -19.31 -5.26
N GLN A 326 -6.30 -18.95 -6.21
CA GLN A 326 -4.86 -18.81 -6.02
C GLN A 326 -4.48 -17.38 -5.62
N GLY A 327 -5.45 -16.48 -5.51
CA GLY A 327 -5.27 -15.07 -5.19
C GLY A 327 -4.83 -14.21 -6.37
N ARG A 328 -4.87 -14.71 -7.61
CA ARG A 328 -4.52 -13.91 -8.80
C ARG A 328 -5.70 -13.05 -9.21
N TYR A 329 -5.44 -11.81 -9.61
CA TYR A 329 -6.48 -10.92 -10.09
C TYR A 329 -7.15 -11.52 -11.35
N PHE A 330 -8.46 -11.69 -11.27
CA PHE A 330 -9.34 -12.31 -12.26
C PHE A 330 -10.76 -11.75 -12.12
N PRO A 331 -11.04 -10.58 -12.71
CA PRO A 331 -12.32 -9.87 -12.54
C PRO A 331 -13.47 -10.42 -13.39
N GLU A 332 -13.19 -11.45 -14.18
CA GLU A 332 -14.13 -12.13 -15.09
C GLU A 332 -15.09 -13.08 -14.37
N ASP A 333 -14.95 -13.21 -13.06
CA ASP A 333 -15.70 -14.15 -12.24
C ASP A 333 -16.16 -13.46 -10.95
N GLY A 334 -17.08 -14.10 -10.25
CA GLY A 334 -17.57 -13.64 -8.97
C GLY A 334 -18.53 -12.45 -9.05
N LEU A 335 -18.50 -11.63 -8.00
CA LEU A 335 -19.49 -10.59 -7.75
C LEU A 335 -19.52 -9.48 -8.80
N PHE A 336 -18.37 -9.15 -9.40
CA PHE A 336 -18.23 -7.97 -10.25
C PHE A 336 -18.56 -8.21 -11.73
N LEU A 337 -19.07 -9.40 -12.04
CA LEU A 337 -19.38 -9.82 -13.40
C LEU A 337 -20.56 -9.06 -14.03
N LYS A 338 -21.64 -8.83 -13.26
CA LYS A 338 -22.95 -8.38 -13.78
C LYS A 338 -23.46 -7.11 -13.11
#